data_AF-A0A136L9E8-F1
#
_entry.id   AF-A0A136L9E8-F1
#
_cell.length_a   1.000
_cell.length_b   1.000
_cell.length_c   1.000
_cell.angle_alpha   90.00
_cell.angle_beta   90.00
_cell.angle_gamma   90.00
#
_symmetry.space_group_name_H-M   'P 1'
#
loop_
_entity.id
_entity.type
_entity.pdbx_description
1 polymer ?
#
loop_
_entity_poly.entity_id
_entity_poly.type
_entity_poly.pdbx_seq_one_letter_code
_entity_poly.pdbx_strand_id
1 'polypeptide(L)'
;MATPCLATVRPVADFSRVNVRASATTTAAILQEIEVGSSGLKVLEVKPDERGQSINGRVYQWFKVALPNGKEGWLRDDLLEIVGDCALFGYGELALPARAANLTRDIRPAGGSPGGVAPSPTPVDPAAEERARKAAFNITAGFEGGGYDTYQNYDTGVVSYGRFQSTLSGGGLEQLLDLYLSKATGSSAEQLRKQYMPRVRLKDPELRNDAGFKSLLLRLARDPMMQAAQNQYATNAYWNAAQRQSMLPRGIKTPLGQALVFDMAINHGNWGAERDFLRPAEQSLGAAIQSKLGENGLTEEQLIERAAKIRRDRLYALAAARGWGGLRPRGDFWVNLVEDGDWQLEGDEKGEILIKSGKKVQVKKP
;
A
#
# COMPACT_ATOMS: atom_id res chain seq x y z
N MET A 1 2.84 7.50 -31.10
CA MET A 1 3.33 8.70 -30.39
C MET A 1 2.99 8.52 -28.92
N ALA A 2 3.95 8.62 -28.01
CA ALA A 2 3.68 8.48 -26.58
C ALA A 2 2.79 9.64 -26.09
N THR A 3 1.76 9.34 -25.32
CA THR A 3 0.87 10.35 -24.75
C THR A 3 1.63 11.11 -23.67
N PRO A 4 1.76 12.45 -23.72
CA PRO A 4 2.50 13.20 -22.71
C PRO A 4 1.87 13.05 -21.31
N CYS A 5 2.67 13.20 -20.25
CA CYS A 5 2.13 13.33 -18.88
C CYS A 5 1.30 14.62 -18.77
N LEU A 6 0.00 14.48 -18.55
CA LEU A 6 -0.94 15.59 -18.41
C LEU A 6 -1.54 15.58 -17.02
N ALA A 7 -1.73 16.77 -16.46
CA ALA A 7 -2.41 16.98 -15.19
C ALA A 7 -3.78 17.66 -15.38
N THR A 8 -4.70 17.33 -14.47
CA THR A 8 -5.99 18.00 -14.32
C THR A 8 -6.16 18.45 -12.88
N VAL A 9 -6.64 19.67 -12.67
CA VAL A 9 -6.91 20.21 -11.33
C VAL A 9 -8.16 19.56 -10.77
N ARG A 10 -7.99 18.71 -9.75
CA ARG A 10 -9.07 18.08 -8.98
C ARG A 10 -8.69 17.99 -7.49
N PRO A 11 -8.93 19.04 -6.71
CA PRO A 11 -8.71 18.99 -5.26
C PRO A 11 -9.67 18.01 -4.57
N VAL A 12 -9.34 17.65 -3.33
CA VAL A 12 -10.20 16.80 -2.46
C VAL A 12 -11.26 17.64 -1.72
N ALA A 13 -11.19 18.97 -1.79
CA ALA A 13 -12.08 19.90 -1.11
C ALA A 13 -12.81 20.83 -2.09
N ASP A 14 -13.92 21.44 -1.63
CA ASP A 14 -14.78 22.35 -2.39
C ASP A 14 -14.12 23.72 -2.64
N PHE A 15 -13.07 23.72 -3.44
CA PHE A 15 -12.48 24.94 -3.98
C PHE A 15 -13.00 25.17 -5.40
N SER A 16 -13.31 26.41 -5.75
CA SER A 16 -13.56 26.80 -7.16
C SER A 16 -12.25 27.05 -7.91
N ARG A 17 -11.18 27.39 -7.18
CA ARG A 17 -9.86 27.74 -7.72
C ARG A 17 -8.73 27.20 -6.85
N VAL A 18 -7.57 26.97 -7.47
CA VAL A 18 -6.34 26.57 -6.77
C VAL A 18 -5.18 27.52 -7.08
N ASN A 19 -4.29 27.68 -6.11
CA ASN A 19 -3.10 28.52 -6.24
C ASN A 19 -2.00 27.83 -7.04
N VAL A 20 -1.55 28.47 -8.12
CA VAL A 20 -0.30 28.13 -8.82
C VAL A 20 0.83 28.94 -8.21
N ARG A 21 1.90 28.27 -7.77
CA ARG A 21 2.98 28.90 -7.00
C ARG A 21 4.29 29.00 -7.76
N ALA A 22 5.13 29.95 -7.33
CA ALA A 22 6.46 30.19 -7.89
C ALA A 22 7.47 29.08 -7.59
N SER A 23 7.31 28.34 -6.48
CA SER A 23 8.15 27.21 -6.11
C SER A 23 7.37 26.07 -5.45
N ALA A 24 8.04 24.94 -5.22
CA ALA A 24 7.51 23.72 -4.62
C ALA A 24 7.32 23.82 -3.09
N THR A 25 6.61 24.86 -2.64
CA THR A 25 6.26 25.06 -1.23
C THR A 25 5.02 25.94 -1.07
N THR A 26 4.24 25.71 -0.01
CA THR A 26 3.04 26.47 0.31
C THR A 26 3.29 27.93 0.68
N THR A 27 4.55 28.32 0.97
CA THR A 27 4.92 29.71 1.28
C THR A 27 5.43 30.51 0.09
N ALA A 28 5.60 29.88 -1.08
CA ALA A 28 6.03 30.59 -2.28
C ALA A 28 4.92 31.53 -2.78
N ALA A 29 5.32 32.62 -3.45
CA ALA A 29 4.41 33.58 -4.05
C ALA A 29 3.38 32.89 -4.97
N ILE A 30 2.14 33.34 -4.89
CA ILE A 30 1.07 32.89 -5.79
C ILE A 30 1.26 33.66 -7.11
N LEU A 31 1.53 32.92 -8.19
CA LEU A 31 1.68 33.50 -9.52
C LEU A 31 0.33 33.81 -10.14
N GLN A 32 -0.64 32.92 -9.94
CA GLN A 32 -2.02 33.05 -10.37
C GLN A 32 -2.88 31.98 -9.70
N GLU A 33 -4.20 32.14 -9.82
CA GLU A 33 -5.17 31.08 -9.54
C GLU A 33 -5.64 30.44 -10.84
N ILE A 34 -5.99 29.15 -10.79
CA ILE A 34 -6.62 28.43 -11.91
C ILE A 34 -7.87 27.70 -11.44
N GLU A 35 -8.84 27.54 -12.33
CA GLU A 35 -10.13 26.93 -12.01
C GLU A 35 -10.01 25.42 -11.83
N VAL A 36 -10.77 24.88 -10.89
CA VAL A 36 -10.93 23.43 -10.77
C VAL A 36 -11.54 22.87 -12.04
N GLY A 37 -11.00 21.75 -12.53
CA GLY A 37 -11.34 21.18 -13.84
C GLY A 37 -10.42 21.62 -14.97
N SER A 38 -9.53 22.60 -14.76
CA SER A 38 -8.46 22.93 -15.73
C SER A 38 -7.66 21.66 -16.06
N SER A 39 -7.68 21.25 -17.33
CA SER A 39 -7.11 19.98 -17.81
C SER A 39 -6.12 20.22 -18.96
N GLY A 40 -5.42 19.16 -19.37
CA GLY A 40 -4.41 19.26 -20.43
C GLY A 40 -3.14 20.00 -20.02
N LEU A 41 -2.89 20.13 -18.71
CA LEU A 41 -1.71 20.82 -18.18
C LEU A 41 -0.49 19.92 -18.33
N LYS A 42 0.44 20.24 -19.23
CA LYS A 42 1.63 19.41 -19.45
C LYS A 42 2.53 19.45 -18.21
N VAL A 43 2.86 18.28 -17.66
CA VAL A 43 3.83 18.18 -16.56
C VAL A 43 5.24 18.39 -17.12
N LEU A 44 5.98 19.31 -16.50
CA LEU A 44 7.34 19.71 -16.89
C LEU A 44 8.39 19.21 -15.91
N GLU A 45 8.04 19.16 -14.63
CA GLU A 45 8.95 18.78 -13.56
C GLU A 45 8.15 18.31 -12.34
N VAL A 46 8.77 17.46 -11.51
CA VAL A 46 8.21 17.10 -10.20
C VAL A 46 9.31 17.18 -9.15
N LYS A 47 9.01 17.71 -7.96
CA LYS A 47 9.92 17.81 -6.81
C LYS A 47 9.20 17.51 -5.49
N PRO A 48 9.88 16.98 -4.47
CA PRO A 48 9.32 16.97 -3.13
C PRO A 48 9.12 18.40 -2.61
N ASP A 49 8.23 18.56 -1.63
CA ASP A 49 8.05 19.84 -0.93
C ASP A 49 9.38 20.33 -0.34
N GLU A 50 9.76 21.57 -0.68
CA GLU A 50 11.06 22.16 -0.29
C GLU A 50 11.24 22.28 1.22
N ARG A 51 10.13 22.34 1.96
CA ARG A 51 10.13 22.42 3.42
C ARG A 51 9.85 21.07 4.07
N GLY A 52 9.77 20.00 3.27
CA GLY A 52 9.49 18.65 3.75
C GLY A 52 8.08 18.49 4.32
N GLN A 53 7.12 19.34 3.95
CA GLN A 53 5.74 19.15 4.40
C GLN A 53 5.25 17.77 3.99
N SER A 54 4.62 17.07 4.94
CA SER A 54 4.19 15.69 4.75
C SER A 54 2.83 15.44 5.38
N ILE A 55 2.13 14.45 4.85
CA ILE A 55 0.88 13.92 5.41
C ILE A 55 1.00 12.41 5.53
N ASN A 56 0.66 11.86 6.70
CA ASN A 56 0.78 10.43 7.00
C ASN A 56 2.17 9.86 6.67
N GLY A 57 3.24 10.64 6.88
CA GLY A 57 4.61 10.24 6.58
C GLY A 57 5.03 10.30 5.10
N ARG A 58 4.15 10.73 4.19
CA ARG A 58 4.45 10.98 2.78
C ARG A 58 4.71 12.46 2.56
N VAL A 59 5.92 12.82 2.11
CA VAL A 59 6.25 14.19 1.70
C VAL A 59 5.44 14.56 0.46
N TYR A 60 4.78 15.71 0.50
CA TYR A 60 4.01 16.22 -0.65
C TYR A 60 4.91 16.33 -1.88
N GLN A 61 4.39 15.91 -3.03
CA GLN A 61 5.04 16.16 -4.31
C GLN A 61 4.42 17.40 -4.95
N TRP A 62 5.26 18.18 -5.61
CA TRP A 62 4.87 19.36 -6.36
C TRP A 62 5.17 19.12 -7.84
N PHE A 63 4.22 19.48 -8.68
CA PHE A 63 4.26 19.33 -10.13
C PHE A 63 4.37 20.71 -10.75
N LYS A 64 5.45 20.95 -11.49
CA LYS A 64 5.55 22.10 -12.36
C LYS A 64 4.78 21.80 -13.63
N VAL A 65 3.83 22.65 -13.98
CA VAL A 65 2.97 22.46 -15.16
C VAL A 65 3.03 23.65 -16.10
N ALA A 66 2.87 23.38 -17.41
CA ALA A 66 2.61 24.40 -18.42
C ALA A 66 1.12 24.76 -18.41
N LEU A 67 0.83 26.05 -18.34
CA LEU A 67 -0.52 26.60 -18.33
C LEU A 67 -0.94 27.03 -19.74
N PRO A 68 -2.26 27.06 -20.05
CA PRO A 68 -2.75 27.44 -21.38
C PRO A 68 -2.33 28.84 -21.85
N ASN A 69 -2.02 29.74 -20.91
CA ASN A 69 -1.56 31.11 -21.18
C ASN A 69 -0.05 31.21 -21.46
N GLY A 70 0.65 30.08 -21.61
CA GLY A 70 2.09 30.02 -21.85
C GLY A 70 2.95 30.24 -20.61
N LYS A 71 2.35 30.44 -19.42
CA LYS A 71 3.07 30.51 -18.15
C LYS A 71 3.32 29.11 -17.57
N GLU A 72 4.19 29.05 -16.57
CA GLU A 72 4.46 27.84 -15.81
C GLU A 72 4.30 28.09 -14.31
N GLY A 73 4.04 27.04 -13.54
CA GLY A 73 4.10 27.13 -12.09
C GLY A 73 3.81 25.81 -11.40
N TRP A 74 3.91 25.83 -10.07
CA TRP A 74 3.87 24.64 -9.23
C TRP A 74 2.51 24.43 -8.58
N LEU A 75 2.02 23.19 -8.66
CA LEU A 75 0.81 22.69 -8.03
C LEU A 75 1.15 21.47 -7.18
N ARG A 76 0.52 21.34 -6.01
CA ARG A 76 0.75 20.21 -5.11
C ARG A 76 -0.09 19.00 -5.52
N ASP A 77 0.43 17.81 -5.28
CA ASP A 77 -0.13 16.53 -5.73
C ASP A 77 -1.54 16.19 -5.21
N ASP A 78 -1.95 16.75 -4.06
CA ASP A 78 -3.29 16.64 -3.50
C ASP A 78 -4.34 17.45 -4.27
N LEU A 79 -3.90 18.31 -5.19
CA LEU A 79 -4.75 19.12 -6.06
C LEU A 79 -4.88 18.55 -7.47
N LEU A 80 -4.21 17.43 -7.79
CA LEU A 80 -4.04 16.94 -9.16
C LEU A 80 -4.48 15.49 -9.37
N GLU A 81 -5.03 15.24 -10.55
CA GLU A 81 -4.99 13.95 -11.22
C GLU A 81 -3.99 14.02 -12.37
N ILE A 82 -3.28 12.91 -12.64
CA ILE A 82 -2.33 12.78 -13.76
C ILE A 82 -2.67 11.57 -14.64
N VAL A 83 -2.33 11.66 -15.93
CA VAL A 83 -2.56 10.63 -16.95
C VAL A 83 -1.48 10.71 -18.05
N GLY A 84 -1.25 9.61 -18.77
CA GLY A 84 -0.28 9.54 -19.86
C GLY A 84 1.09 8.99 -19.42
N ASP A 85 2.12 9.23 -20.21
CA ASP A 85 3.49 8.80 -19.92
C ASP A 85 4.15 9.76 -18.91
N CYS A 86 4.07 9.38 -17.64
CA CYS A 86 4.67 10.08 -16.52
C CYS A 86 5.92 9.35 -15.99
N ALA A 87 6.52 8.45 -16.79
CA ALA A 87 7.68 7.66 -16.38
C ALA A 87 8.89 8.55 -16.05
N LEU A 88 9.14 9.58 -16.86
CA LEU A 88 10.21 10.57 -16.63
C LEU A 88 10.11 11.29 -15.28
N PHE A 89 8.90 11.36 -14.71
CA PHE A 89 8.65 12.02 -13.44
C PHE A 89 8.57 11.04 -12.25
N GLY A 90 8.68 9.75 -12.52
CA GLY A 90 8.65 8.69 -11.51
C GLY A 90 7.28 8.06 -11.26
N TYR A 91 6.31 8.22 -12.17
CA TYR A 91 4.94 7.69 -11.97
C TYR A 91 4.53 6.61 -12.97
N GLY A 92 5.40 6.26 -13.91
CA GLY A 92 5.13 5.27 -14.96
C GLY A 92 4.11 5.75 -15.99
N GLU A 93 3.63 4.81 -16.81
CA GLU A 93 2.57 5.06 -17.79
C GLU A 93 1.19 4.86 -17.14
N LEU A 94 0.32 5.86 -17.26
CA LEU A 94 -1.00 5.88 -16.66
C LEU A 94 -2.08 5.89 -17.74
N ALA A 95 -2.71 4.73 -17.97
CA ALA A 95 -3.76 4.57 -18.96
C ALA A 95 -5.08 5.29 -18.59
N LEU A 96 -5.30 5.57 -17.30
CA LEU A 96 -6.45 6.29 -16.77
C LEU A 96 -5.99 7.40 -15.81
N PRO A 97 -6.76 8.49 -15.67
CA PRO A 97 -6.48 9.53 -14.68
C PRO A 97 -6.38 8.95 -13.27
N ALA A 98 -5.30 9.29 -12.57
CA ALA A 98 -5.05 8.86 -11.20
C ALA A 98 -4.66 10.07 -10.33
N ARG A 99 -5.19 10.12 -9.10
CA ARG A 99 -4.83 11.14 -8.10
C ARG A 99 -3.34 11.11 -7.82
N ALA A 100 -2.63 12.20 -8.08
CA ALA A 100 -1.18 12.25 -7.90
C ALA A 100 -0.77 11.99 -6.43
N ALA A 101 -1.56 12.45 -5.47
CA ALA A 101 -1.36 12.17 -4.05
C ALA A 101 -1.46 10.67 -3.67
N ASN A 102 -2.15 9.86 -4.46
CA ASN A 102 -2.27 8.41 -4.22
C ASN A 102 -1.13 7.62 -4.86
N LEU A 103 -0.31 8.28 -5.68
CA LEU A 103 0.81 7.66 -6.37
C LEU A 103 2.10 7.87 -5.57
N THR A 104 2.98 6.87 -5.64
CA THR A 104 4.33 6.95 -5.10
C THR A 104 5.28 7.28 -6.24
N ARG A 105 6.07 8.34 -6.05
CA ARG A 105 7.07 8.76 -7.02
C ARG A 105 8.34 7.92 -6.91
N ASP A 106 8.77 7.33 -8.01
CA ASP A 106 10.05 6.65 -8.17
C ASP A 106 11.12 7.65 -8.68
N ILE A 107 12.07 8.01 -7.82
CA ILE A 107 13.13 8.98 -8.11
C ILE A 107 14.35 8.38 -8.83
N ARG A 108 14.28 7.11 -9.29
CA ARG A 108 15.35 6.53 -10.11
C ARG A 108 15.52 7.35 -11.39
N PRO A 109 16.76 7.71 -11.79
CA PRO A 109 17.00 8.42 -13.04
C PRO A 109 16.50 7.58 -14.23
N ALA A 110 15.67 8.17 -15.08
CA ALA A 110 15.35 7.63 -16.40
C ALA A 110 16.59 7.81 -17.30
N GLY A 111 17.63 7.01 -17.08
CA GLY A 111 18.92 7.23 -17.71
C GLY A 111 20.02 6.39 -17.08
N GLY A 112 19.90 5.08 -17.19
CA GLY A 112 20.93 4.14 -16.74
C GLY A 112 20.61 2.76 -17.25
N SER A 113 20.80 2.55 -18.56
CA SER A 113 21.04 1.19 -19.08
C SER A 113 22.48 0.84 -18.72
N PRO A 114 22.76 -0.18 -17.88
CA PRO A 114 24.04 -0.83 -17.90
C PRO A 114 23.96 -1.90 -19.00
N GLY A 115 24.73 -1.70 -20.08
CA GLY A 115 25.04 -2.74 -21.06
C GLY A 115 25.95 -3.83 -20.46
N GLY A 116 25.51 -4.45 -19.38
CA GLY A 116 26.00 -5.74 -18.92
C GLY A 116 24.86 -6.72 -19.10
N VAL A 117 25.12 -7.86 -19.73
CA VAL A 117 24.17 -8.96 -19.80
C VAL A 117 24.01 -9.51 -18.38
N ALA A 118 23.18 -8.84 -17.58
CA ALA A 118 22.57 -9.45 -16.41
C ALA A 118 21.76 -10.63 -16.93
N PRO A 119 21.82 -11.81 -16.29
CA PRO A 119 20.92 -12.89 -16.64
C PRO A 119 19.49 -12.32 -16.60
N SER A 120 18.78 -12.45 -17.72
CA SER A 120 17.38 -12.08 -17.81
C SER A 120 16.66 -12.56 -16.55
N PRO A 121 15.83 -11.73 -15.90
CA PRO A 121 15.02 -12.21 -14.79
C PRO A 121 14.29 -13.44 -15.29
N THR A 122 14.54 -14.59 -14.66
CA THR A 122 13.80 -15.81 -14.90
C THR A 122 12.31 -15.43 -14.90
N PRO A 123 11.51 -15.82 -15.91
CA PRO A 123 10.08 -15.54 -15.89
C PRO A 123 9.54 -16.04 -14.56
N VAL A 124 9.08 -15.13 -13.71
CA VAL A 124 8.41 -15.48 -12.47
C VAL A 124 7.16 -16.22 -12.90
N ASP A 125 7.01 -17.49 -12.50
CA ASP A 125 5.78 -18.25 -12.78
C ASP A 125 4.59 -17.47 -12.17
N PRO A 126 3.67 -16.92 -12.98
CA PRO A 126 2.56 -16.13 -12.48
C PRO A 126 1.68 -16.90 -11.49
N ALA A 127 1.60 -18.24 -11.64
CA ALA A 127 0.86 -19.09 -10.70
C ALA A 127 1.57 -19.19 -9.35
N ALA A 128 2.90 -19.27 -9.35
CA ALA A 128 3.69 -19.29 -8.12
C ALA A 128 3.62 -17.95 -7.37
N GLU A 129 3.68 -16.82 -8.08
CA GLU A 129 3.53 -15.49 -7.48
C GLU A 129 2.13 -15.30 -6.88
N GLU A 130 1.09 -15.72 -7.61
CA GLU A 130 -0.28 -15.65 -7.12
C GLU A 130 -0.50 -16.54 -5.88
N ARG A 131 0.10 -17.74 -5.85
CA ARG A 131 0.08 -18.61 -4.67
C ARG A 131 0.76 -17.93 -3.48
N ALA A 132 1.97 -17.40 -3.65
CA ALA A 132 2.71 -16.72 -2.59
C ALA A 132 1.90 -15.54 -2.02
N ARG A 133 1.29 -14.73 -2.89
CA ARG A 133 0.43 -13.62 -2.49
C ARG A 133 -0.78 -14.07 -1.67
N LYS A 134 -1.49 -15.10 -2.12
CA LYS A 134 -2.64 -15.65 -1.39
C LYS A 134 -2.23 -16.24 -0.03
N ALA A 135 -1.11 -16.97 0.03
CA ALA A 135 -0.56 -17.49 1.27
C ALA A 135 -0.22 -16.34 2.26
N ALA A 136 0.47 -15.30 1.79
CA ALA A 136 0.76 -14.10 2.57
C ALA A 136 -0.51 -13.44 3.13
N PHE A 137 -1.56 -13.35 2.30
CA PHE A 137 -2.85 -12.80 2.69
C PHE A 137 -3.53 -13.69 3.73
N ASN A 138 -3.46 -15.02 3.61
CA ASN A 138 -4.05 -15.99 4.54
C ASN A 138 -3.38 -15.92 5.91
N ILE A 139 -2.04 -15.89 5.95
CA ILE A 139 -1.26 -15.75 7.17
C ILE A 139 -1.58 -14.42 7.87
N THR A 140 -1.46 -13.30 7.15
CA THR A 140 -1.64 -11.97 7.72
C THR A 140 -3.06 -11.76 8.26
N ALA A 141 -4.09 -12.12 7.48
CA ALA A 141 -5.48 -12.04 7.93
C ALA A 141 -5.75 -12.93 9.16
N GLY A 142 -5.04 -14.06 9.24
CA GLY A 142 -5.03 -14.92 10.41
C GLY A 142 -4.61 -14.21 11.70
N PHE A 143 -3.62 -13.31 11.62
CA PHE A 143 -3.17 -12.49 12.75
C PHE A 143 -4.02 -11.24 13.00
N GLU A 144 -4.55 -10.60 11.96
CA GLU A 144 -5.46 -9.44 12.08
C GLU A 144 -6.82 -9.80 12.69
N GLY A 145 -7.10 -11.09 12.89
CA GLY A 145 -8.23 -11.55 13.67
C GLY A 145 -9.50 -11.84 12.88
N GLY A 146 -9.45 -12.01 11.56
CA GLY A 146 -10.61 -12.59 10.88
C GLY A 146 -10.60 -12.68 9.36
N GLY A 147 -11.80 -12.96 8.82
CA GLY A 147 -12.08 -13.14 7.40
C GLY A 147 -12.61 -11.87 6.73
N TYR A 148 -13.22 -12.03 5.57
CA TYR A 148 -13.80 -10.92 4.80
C TYR A 148 -14.94 -10.20 5.54
N ASP A 149 -15.53 -10.83 6.55
CA ASP A 149 -16.65 -10.36 7.36
C ASP A 149 -16.22 -9.76 8.71
N THR A 150 -14.92 -9.68 8.99
CA THR A 150 -14.43 -9.10 10.24
C THR A 150 -14.91 -7.66 10.37
N TYR A 151 -15.49 -7.33 11.51
CA TYR A 151 -16.03 -6.01 11.77
C TYR A 151 -15.79 -5.63 13.23
N GLN A 152 -15.26 -4.43 13.46
CA GLN A 152 -15.21 -3.82 14.79
C GLN A 152 -15.39 -2.31 14.73
N ASN A 153 -15.86 -1.73 15.83
CA ASN A 153 -16.32 -0.34 15.91
C ASN A 153 -15.95 0.33 17.24
N TYR A 154 -15.02 -0.26 18.01
CA TYR A 154 -14.68 0.21 19.35
C TYR A 154 -13.43 1.10 19.38
N ASP A 155 -12.64 1.12 18.30
CA ASP A 155 -11.38 1.86 18.23
C ASP A 155 -11.50 3.21 17.49
N THR A 156 -10.37 3.87 17.30
CA THR A 156 -10.25 5.15 16.58
C THR A 156 -10.55 5.05 15.09
N GLY A 157 -10.72 3.84 14.54
CA GLY A 157 -11.15 3.57 13.18
C GLY A 157 -12.61 3.95 12.90
N VAL A 158 -13.41 4.15 13.96
CA VAL A 158 -14.88 4.35 13.95
C VAL A 158 -15.62 3.10 13.48
N VAL A 159 -15.33 2.66 12.25
CA VAL A 159 -15.70 1.35 11.69
C VAL A 159 -14.46 0.77 11.03
N SER A 160 -14.10 -0.44 11.40
CA SER A 160 -13.00 -1.21 10.83
C SER A 160 -13.56 -2.51 10.26
N TYR A 161 -13.43 -2.70 8.95
CA TYR A 161 -14.11 -3.75 8.22
C TYR A 161 -13.18 -4.55 7.30
N GLY A 162 -13.45 -5.84 7.22
CA GLY A 162 -12.85 -6.76 6.29
C GLY A 162 -11.54 -7.38 6.74
N ARG A 163 -10.99 -8.18 5.84
CA ARG A 163 -9.82 -9.04 5.98
C ARG A 163 -8.57 -8.35 6.53
N PHE A 164 -8.42 -7.06 6.23
CA PHE A 164 -7.31 -6.21 6.67
C PHE A 164 -7.77 -4.92 7.35
N GLN A 165 -8.97 -4.95 7.97
CA GLN A 165 -9.47 -3.89 8.85
C GLN A 165 -9.44 -2.49 8.22
N SER A 166 -10.01 -2.33 7.03
CA SER A 166 -10.13 -1.04 6.36
C SER A 166 -11.01 -0.10 7.20
N THR A 167 -10.45 1.05 7.60
CA THR A 167 -11.11 1.94 8.56
C THR A 167 -11.86 3.09 7.90
N LEU A 168 -12.96 3.52 8.52
CA LEU A 168 -13.73 4.70 8.10
C LEU A 168 -12.92 5.98 8.31
N SER A 169 -12.37 6.18 9.51
CA SER A 169 -11.62 7.41 9.84
C SER A 169 -10.37 7.58 8.96
N GLY A 170 -9.71 6.46 8.63
CA GLY A 170 -8.55 6.42 7.75
C GLY A 170 -8.87 6.55 6.26
N GLY A 171 -10.15 6.47 5.86
CA GLY A 171 -10.57 6.51 4.45
C GLY A 171 -10.33 5.22 3.65
N GLY A 172 -9.70 4.20 4.24
CA GLY A 172 -9.51 2.90 3.59
C GLY A 172 -10.83 2.20 3.31
N LEU A 173 -11.82 2.36 4.20
CA LEU A 173 -13.16 1.81 4.00
C LEU A 173 -13.86 2.42 2.77
N GLU A 174 -13.71 3.72 2.54
CA GLU A 174 -14.24 4.39 1.35
C GLU A 174 -13.64 3.79 0.07
N GLN A 175 -12.31 3.69 0.00
CA GLN A 175 -11.61 3.16 -1.16
C GLN A 175 -12.01 1.71 -1.48
N LEU A 176 -12.16 0.88 -0.44
CA LEU A 176 -12.64 -0.48 -0.57
C LEU A 176 -14.06 -0.54 -1.13
N LEU A 177 -14.97 0.27 -0.59
CA LEU A 177 -16.37 0.27 -0.99
C LEU A 177 -16.57 0.85 -2.40
N ASP A 178 -15.82 1.88 -2.78
CA ASP A 178 -15.80 2.37 -4.16
C ASP A 178 -15.28 1.31 -5.14
N LEU A 179 -14.23 0.56 -4.75
CA LEU A 179 -13.72 -0.54 -5.57
C LEU A 179 -14.77 -1.64 -5.75
N TYR A 180 -15.50 -2.02 -4.69
CA TYR A 180 -16.63 -2.94 -4.80
C TYR A 180 -17.72 -2.39 -5.74
N LEU A 181 -18.17 -1.15 -5.53
CA LEU A 181 -19.23 -0.50 -6.30
C LEU A 181 -18.87 -0.22 -7.76
N SER A 182 -17.58 -0.23 -8.12
CA SER A 182 -17.13 -0.11 -9.51
C SER A 182 -17.51 -1.32 -10.38
N LYS A 183 -17.78 -2.47 -9.75
CA LYS A 183 -18.12 -3.72 -10.44
C LYS A 183 -19.50 -4.25 -10.01
N ALA A 184 -19.87 -4.04 -8.75
CA ALA A 184 -21.06 -4.65 -8.16
C ALA A 184 -22.37 -4.01 -8.61
N THR A 185 -23.36 -4.86 -8.84
CA THR A 185 -24.74 -4.50 -9.15
C THR A 185 -25.69 -5.17 -8.16
N GLY A 186 -26.98 -4.82 -8.19
CA GLY A 186 -28.01 -5.43 -7.34
C GLY A 186 -28.36 -4.63 -6.08
N SER A 187 -29.32 -5.14 -5.31
CA SER A 187 -29.99 -4.39 -4.25
C SER A 187 -29.07 -3.98 -3.10
N SER A 188 -28.12 -4.83 -2.70
CA SER A 188 -27.17 -4.49 -1.63
C SER A 188 -26.14 -3.45 -2.09
N ALA A 189 -25.68 -3.50 -3.36
CA ALA A 189 -24.82 -2.47 -3.94
C ALA A 189 -25.56 -1.13 -4.08
N GLU A 190 -26.82 -1.15 -4.50
CA GLU A 190 -27.68 0.05 -4.55
C GLU A 190 -27.94 0.64 -3.17
N GLN A 191 -28.20 -0.21 -2.18
CA GLN A 191 -28.36 0.21 -0.78
C GLN A 191 -27.08 0.89 -0.27
N LEU A 192 -25.92 0.27 -0.49
CA LEU A 192 -24.63 0.83 -0.14
C LEU A 192 -24.42 2.20 -0.80
N ARG A 193 -24.61 2.27 -2.12
CA ARG A 193 -24.41 3.46 -2.95
C ARG A 193 -25.29 4.63 -2.52
N LYS A 194 -26.58 4.39 -2.26
CA LYS A 194 -27.56 5.44 -1.97
C LYS A 194 -27.60 5.85 -0.49
N GLN A 195 -27.54 4.88 0.42
CA GLN A 195 -27.77 5.14 1.84
C GLN A 195 -26.49 5.42 2.62
N TYR A 196 -25.38 4.75 2.27
CA TYR A 196 -24.20 4.74 3.13
C TYR A 196 -22.98 5.42 2.51
N MET A 197 -22.77 5.36 1.20
CA MET A 197 -21.59 6.00 0.58
C MET A 197 -21.48 7.51 0.83
N PRO A 198 -22.57 8.32 0.81
CA PRO A 198 -22.46 9.73 1.17
C PRO A 198 -21.91 9.94 2.59
N ARG A 199 -22.37 9.11 3.54
CA ARG A 199 -21.94 9.15 4.95
C ARG A 199 -20.52 8.63 5.14
N VAL A 200 -20.14 7.59 4.39
CA VAL A 200 -18.77 7.04 4.37
C VAL A 200 -17.77 8.10 3.91
N ARG A 201 -18.07 8.83 2.84
CA ARG A 201 -17.21 9.92 2.31
C ARG A 201 -17.08 11.09 3.29
N LEU A 202 -18.14 11.37 4.04
CA LEU A 202 -18.12 12.36 5.12
C LEU A 202 -17.45 11.84 6.40
N LYS A 203 -17.01 10.56 6.43
CA LYS A 203 -16.48 9.89 7.62
C LYS A 203 -17.41 10.02 8.83
N ASP A 204 -18.71 9.90 8.58
CA ASP A 204 -19.76 10.13 9.57
C ASP A 204 -19.55 9.25 10.82
N PRO A 205 -19.31 9.84 12.02
CA PRO A 205 -19.09 9.09 13.24
C PRO A 205 -20.30 8.26 13.69
N GLU A 206 -21.51 8.63 13.28
CA GLU A 206 -22.74 7.89 13.63
C GLU A 206 -22.79 6.50 12.98
N LEU A 207 -22.02 6.27 11.91
CA LEU A 207 -21.87 4.93 11.31
C LEU A 207 -21.26 3.91 12.28
N ARG A 208 -20.61 4.35 13.37
CA ARG A 208 -20.10 3.46 14.42
C ARG A 208 -21.20 2.58 15.02
N ASN A 209 -22.38 3.15 15.24
CA ASN A 209 -23.48 2.48 15.94
C ASN A 209 -24.65 2.12 15.00
N ASP A 210 -24.48 2.33 13.70
CA ASP A 210 -25.51 2.04 12.70
C ASP A 210 -25.61 0.53 12.45
N ALA A 211 -26.65 -0.09 13.04
CA ALA A 211 -26.90 -1.52 12.90
C ALA A 211 -27.22 -1.94 11.45
N GLY A 212 -27.82 -1.04 10.66
CA GLY A 212 -28.12 -1.27 9.25
C GLY A 212 -26.84 -1.33 8.41
N PHE A 213 -25.92 -0.38 8.66
CA PHE A 213 -24.63 -0.35 7.98
C PHE A 213 -23.79 -1.59 8.32
N LYS A 214 -23.69 -1.95 9.60
CA LYS A 214 -23.02 -3.18 10.04
C LYS A 214 -23.60 -4.41 9.34
N SER A 215 -24.92 -4.56 9.36
CA SER A 215 -25.60 -5.71 8.76
C SER A 215 -25.37 -5.79 7.25
N LEU A 216 -25.35 -4.64 6.57
CA LEU A 216 -25.05 -4.58 5.14
C LEU A 216 -23.61 -5.02 4.86
N LEU A 217 -22.61 -4.50 5.60
CA LEU A 217 -21.21 -4.88 5.41
C LEU A 217 -20.99 -6.39 5.65
N LEU A 218 -21.58 -6.96 6.70
CA LEU A 218 -21.50 -8.40 6.96
C LEU A 218 -22.16 -9.24 5.86
N ARG A 219 -23.24 -8.75 5.26
CA ARG A 219 -23.87 -9.40 4.10
C ARG A 219 -22.97 -9.31 2.88
N LEU A 220 -22.43 -8.13 2.60
CA LEU A 220 -21.53 -7.89 1.48
C LEU A 220 -20.26 -8.74 1.59
N ALA A 221 -19.74 -9.02 2.78
CA ALA A 221 -18.57 -9.88 2.95
C ALA A 221 -18.74 -11.31 2.37
N ARG A 222 -19.98 -11.76 2.18
CA ARG A 222 -20.31 -13.04 1.55
C ARG A 222 -20.41 -12.96 0.02
N ASP A 223 -20.48 -11.75 -0.54
CA ASP A 223 -20.47 -11.51 -1.98
C ASP A 223 -19.06 -11.76 -2.53
N PRO A 224 -18.88 -12.68 -3.50
CA PRO A 224 -17.58 -12.91 -4.15
C PRO A 224 -16.94 -11.64 -4.71
N MET A 225 -17.73 -10.66 -5.16
CA MET A 225 -17.22 -9.39 -5.67
C MET A 225 -16.64 -8.53 -4.55
N MET A 226 -17.21 -8.57 -3.35
CA MET A 226 -16.65 -7.88 -2.18
C MET A 226 -15.35 -8.55 -1.71
N GLN A 227 -15.28 -9.88 -1.73
CA GLN A 227 -14.05 -10.61 -1.41
C GLN A 227 -12.94 -10.26 -2.42
N ALA A 228 -13.27 -10.22 -3.71
CA ALA A 228 -12.37 -9.77 -4.76
C ALA A 228 -11.94 -8.30 -4.55
N ALA A 229 -12.84 -7.41 -4.16
CA ALA A 229 -12.52 -6.01 -3.85
C ALA A 229 -11.57 -5.89 -2.65
N GLN A 230 -11.80 -6.64 -1.57
CA GLN A 230 -10.89 -6.64 -0.41
C GLN A 230 -9.49 -7.12 -0.78
N ASN A 231 -9.40 -8.18 -1.57
CA ASN A 231 -8.11 -8.67 -2.06
C ASN A 231 -7.44 -7.65 -2.98
N GLN A 232 -8.18 -7.07 -3.92
CA GLN A 232 -7.63 -6.09 -4.85
C GLN A 232 -7.19 -4.79 -4.15
N TYR A 233 -7.93 -4.35 -3.12
CA TYR A 233 -7.51 -3.23 -2.28
C TYR A 233 -6.18 -3.51 -1.58
N ALA A 234 -6.06 -4.67 -0.91
CA ALA A 234 -4.83 -5.07 -0.24
C ALA A 234 -3.66 -5.25 -1.21
N THR A 235 -3.94 -5.78 -2.41
CA THR A 235 -2.96 -5.90 -3.48
C THR A 235 -2.44 -4.53 -3.90
N ASN A 236 -3.33 -3.58 -4.14
CA ASN A 236 -2.95 -2.25 -4.61
C ASN A 236 -2.22 -1.42 -3.56
N ALA A 237 -2.77 -1.37 -2.33
CA ALA A 237 -2.28 -0.49 -1.27
C ALA A 237 -1.02 -1.04 -0.58
N TYR A 238 -0.89 -2.37 -0.45
CA TYR A 238 0.15 -2.99 0.36
C TYR A 238 1.04 -3.93 -0.45
N TRP A 239 0.50 -4.97 -1.10
CA TRP A 239 1.33 -5.97 -1.79
C TRP A 239 2.20 -5.33 -2.88
N ASN A 240 1.58 -4.61 -3.81
CA ASN A 240 2.28 -3.98 -4.94
C ASN A 240 3.26 -2.91 -4.45
N ALA A 241 2.93 -2.21 -3.38
CA ALA A 241 3.81 -1.21 -2.78
C ALA A 241 5.02 -1.88 -2.12
N ALA A 242 4.81 -2.95 -1.36
CA ALA A 242 5.88 -3.73 -0.74
C ALA A 242 6.79 -4.40 -1.78
N GLN A 243 6.21 -4.96 -2.85
CA GLN A 243 6.95 -5.46 -4.01
C GLN A 243 7.89 -4.39 -4.56
N ARG A 244 7.36 -3.20 -4.87
CA ARG A 244 8.15 -2.11 -5.48
C ARG A 244 9.17 -1.49 -4.54
N GLN A 245 8.82 -1.26 -3.27
CA GLN A 245 9.65 -0.52 -2.32
C GLN A 245 10.71 -1.41 -1.68
N SER A 246 10.38 -2.68 -1.47
CA SER A 246 11.15 -3.56 -0.60
C SER A 246 11.68 -4.81 -1.29
N MET A 247 10.81 -5.55 -1.98
CA MET A 247 11.14 -6.89 -2.47
C MET A 247 11.94 -6.86 -3.76
N LEU A 248 11.43 -6.17 -4.80
CA LEU A 248 12.08 -6.09 -6.11
C LEU A 248 13.46 -5.41 -6.07
N PRO A 249 13.68 -4.30 -5.33
CA PRO A 249 15.00 -3.66 -5.28
C PRO A 249 16.08 -4.57 -4.68
N ARG A 250 15.68 -5.45 -3.75
CA ARG A 250 16.58 -6.40 -3.09
C ARG A 250 16.68 -7.74 -3.81
N GLY A 251 15.70 -8.07 -4.65
CA GLY A 251 15.60 -9.39 -5.27
C GLY A 251 15.03 -10.46 -4.34
N ILE A 252 14.15 -10.09 -3.41
CA ILE A 252 13.41 -11.03 -2.54
C ILE A 252 12.41 -11.81 -3.39
N LYS A 253 12.54 -13.14 -3.40
CA LYS A 253 11.78 -14.04 -4.27
C LYS A 253 11.08 -15.16 -3.52
N THR A 254 11.56 -15.55 -2.34
CA THR A 254 10.97 -16.67 -1.61
C THR A 254 9.55 -16.30 -1.15
N PRO A 255 8.58 -17.24 -1.25
CA PRO A 255 7.25 -17.05 -0.70
C PRO A 255 7.25 -16.59 0.76
N LEU A 256 8.13 -17.15 1.60
CA LEU A 256 8.29 -16.74 2.99
C LEU A 256 8.75 -15.29 3.10
N GLY A 257 9.80 -14.91 2.38
CA GLY A 257 10.34 -13.55 2.39
C GLY A 257 9.30 -12.51 1.96
N GLN A 258 8.56 -12.79 0.88
CA GLN A 258 7.47 -11.94 0.42
C GLN A 258 6.34 -11.84 1.46
N ALA A 259 5.95 -12.96 2.07
CA ALA A 259 4.88 -12.98 3.06
C ALA A 259 5.25 -12.19 4.33
N LEU A 260 6.49 -12.32 4.83
CA LEU A 260 6.97 -11.55 5.98
C LEU A 260 6.99 -10.05 5.68
N VAL A 261 7.51 -9.64 4.53
CA VAL A 261 7.57 -8.22 4.15
C VAL A 261 6.16 -7.64 4.00
N PHE A 262 5.22 -8.39 3.43
CA PHE A 262 3.82 -7.98 3.37
C PHE A 262 3.18 -7.85 4.77
N ASP A 263 3.41 -8.81 5.67
CA ASP A 263 2.90 -8.77 7.05
C ASP A 263 3.42 -7.55 7.83
N MET A 264 4.70 -7.21 7.64
CA MET A 264 5.30 -5.99 8.18
C MET A 264 4.65 -4.74 7.60
N ALA A 265 4.41 -4.72 6.28
CA ALA A 265 3.77 -3.60 5.61
C ALA A 265 2.32 -3.38 6.05
N ILE A 266 1.59 -4.44 6.36
CA ILE A 266 0.23 -4.33 6.91
C ILE A 266 0.25 -3.75 8.33
N ASN A 267 1.18 -4.16 9.20
CA ASN A 267 1.24 -3.65 10.57
C ASN A 267 1.87 -2.26 10.73
N HIS A 268 2.83 -1.89 9.88
CA HIS A 268 3.62 -0.68 10.06
C HIS A 268 3.58 0.27 8.84
N GLY A 269 2.80 -0.08 7.82
CA GLY A 269 2.89 0.55 6.50
C GLY A 269 4.14 0.13 5.74
N ASN A 270 4.15 0.34 4.42
CA ASN A 270 5.30 -0.04 3.57
C ASN A 270 6.60 0.67 4.00
N TRP A 271 6.54 1.95 4.41
CA TRP A 271 7.70 2.64 4.94
C TRP A 271 8.15 2.11 6.30
N GLY A 272 7.21 1.70 7.16
CA GLY A 272 7.55 1.04 8.41
C GLY A 272 8.30 -0.27 8.16
N ALA A 273 7.88 -1.06 7.17
CA ALA A 273 8.58 -2.28 6.77
C ALA A 273 10.07 -2.02 6.45
N GLU A 274 10.35 -0.96 5.68
CA GLU A 274 11.69 -0.49 5.38
C GLU A 274 12.45 0.01 6.61
N ARG A 275 11.91 1.04 7.26
CA ARG A 275 12.57 1.80 8.32
C ARG A 275 12.86 0.96 9.55
N ASP A 276 11.92 0.09 9.91
CA ASP A 276 11.92 -0.58 11.21
C ASP A 276 12.56 -1.97 11.19
N PHE A 277 12.61 -2.63 10.02
CA PHE A 277 13.02 -4.03 9.94
C PHE A 277 14.05 -4.28 8.85
N LEU A 278 13.76 -3.98 7.57
CA LEU A 278 14.64 -4.34 6.46
C LEU A 278 15.96 -3.55 6.47
N ARG A 279 15.90 -2.22 6.58
CA ARG A 279 17.14 -1.40 6.61
C ARG A 279 17.96 -1.66 7.87
N PRO A 280 17.37 -1.74 9.08
CA PRO A 280 18.12 -2.16 10.27
C PRO A 280 18.74 -3.55 10.13
N ALA A 281 18.06 -4.49 9.47
CA ALA A 281 18.60 -5.82 9.20
C ALA A 281 19.85 -5.73 8.30
N GLU A 282 19.76 -5.05 7.15
CA GLU A 282 20.89 -4.79 6.25
C GLU A 282 22.07 -4.16 6.99
N GLN A 283 21.81 -3.07 7.72
CA GLN A 283 22.83 -2.36 8.48
C GLN A 283 23.50 -3.25 9.53
N SER A 284 22.72 -4.06 10.26
CA SER A 284 23.26 -4.97 11.27
C SER A 284 24.10 -6.11 10.67
N LEU A 285 23.91 -6.40 9.38
CA LEU A 285 24.69 -7.37 8.61
C LEU A 285 25.84 -6.71 7.85
N GLY A 286 26.07 -5.41 8.04
CA GLY A 286 27.12 -4.66 7.33
C GLY A 286 26.83 -4.42 5.85
N ALA A 287 25.59 -4.64 5.40
CA ALA A 287 25.19 -4.44 4.01
C ALA A 287 24.69 -3.02 3.76
N ALA A 288 24.84 -2.56 2.52
CA ALA A 288 24.22 -1.32 2.06
C ALA A 288 22.69 -1.43 2.05
N ILE A 289 22.01 -0.31 2.25
CA ILE A 289 20.54 -0.24 2.18
C ILE A 289 20.07 -0.59 0.76
N GLN A 290 19.03 -1.42 0.67
CA GLN A 290 18.46 -1.93 -0.59
C GLN A 290 19.50 -2.65 -1.46
N SER A 291 20.41 -3.37 -0.80
CA SER A 291 21.41 -4.14 -1.54
C SER A 291 20.80 -5.33 -2.26
N LYS A 292 21.32 -5.64 -3.45
CA LYS A 292 20.85 -6.76 -4.26
C LYS A 292 21.35 -8.08 -3.68
N LEU A 293 20.42 -8.84 -3.14
CA LEU A 293 20.67 -10.13 -2.51
C LEU A 293 21.27 -11.12 -3.50
N GLY A 294 22.25 -11.90 -3.05
CA GLY A 294 23.00 -12.86 -3.85
C GLY A 294 24.09 -12.25 -4.73
N GLU A 295 24.01 -10.97 -5.09
CA GLU A 295 25.04 -10.27 -5.88
C GLU A 295 26.12 -9.61 -5.00
N ASN A 296 25.77 -9.22 -3.77
CA ASN A 296 26.63 -8.45 -2.87
C ASN A 296 27.13 -9.23 -1.64
N GLY A 297 26.96 -10.56 -1.65
CA GLY A 297 27.36 -11.44 -0.53
C GLY A 297 26.33 -11.58 0.59
N LEU A 298 25.23 -10.83 0.57
CA LEU A 298 24.10 -11.02 1.49
C LEU A 298 23.04 -11.91 0.81
N THR A 299 22.66 -13.03 1.42
CA THR A 299 21.58 -13.88 0.88
C THR A 299 20.21 -13.41 1.35
N GLU A 300 19.16 -13.83 0.64
CA GLU A 300 17.78 -13.54 1.05
C GLU A 300 17.48 -14.11 2.44
N GLU A 301 17.94 -15.33 2.71
CA GLU A 301 17.76 -16.01 3.98
C GLU A 301 18.36 -15.21 5.13
N GLN A 302 19.59 -14.71 4.97
CA GLN A 302 20.25 -13.90 5.98
C GLN A 302 19.50 -12.59 6.29
N LEU A 303 19.02 -11.90 5.24
CA LEU A 303 18.26 -10.66 5.42
C LEU A 303 16.91 -10.93 6.11
N ILE A 304 16.17 -11.92 5.62
CA ILE A 304 14.82 -12.24 6.09
C ILE A 304 14.87 -12.78 7.51
N GLU A 305 15.83 -13.65 7.84
CA GLU A 305 16.06 -14.13 9.21
C GLU A 305 16.33 -12.97 10.15
N ARG A 306 17.22 -12.05 9.76
CA ARG A 306 17.54 -10.92 10.61
C ARG A 306 16.36 -9.98 10.79
N ALA A 307 15.60 -9.70 9.73
CA ALA A 307 14.40 -8.88 9.79
C ALA A 307 13.32 -9.52 10.68
N ALA A 308 13.11 -10.83 10.60
CA ALA A 308 12.18 -11.58 11.44
C ALA A 308 12.55 -11.47 12.93
N LYS A 309 13.84 -11.64 13.27
CA LYS A 309 14.34 -11.49 14.66
C LYS A 309 14.15 -10.06 15.18
N ILE A 310 14.47 -9.03 14.38
CA ILE A 310 14.23 -7.63 14.75
C ILE A 310 12.74 -7.37 15.00
N ARG A 311 11.86 -7.91 14.14
CA ARG A 311 10.40 -7.81 14.31
C ARG A 311 9.94 -8.47 15.61
N ARG A 312 10.38 -9.70 15.88
CA ARG A 312 10.06 -10.42 17.14
C ARG A 312 10.50 -9.61 18.34
N ASP A 313 11.75 -9.18 18.39
CA ASP A 313 12.31 -8.47 19.54
C ASP A 313 11.55 -7.16 19.83
N ARG A 314 11.17 -6.41 18.77
CA ARG A 314 10.31 -5.22 18.90
C ARG A 314 8.91 -5.56 19.44
N LEU A 315 8.28 -6.64 18.96
CA LEU A 315 6.98 -7.09 19.47
C LEU A 315 7.06 -7.52 20.94
N TYR A 316 8.15 -8.15 21.35
CA TYR A 316 8.42 -8.50 22.74
C TYR A 316 8.60 -7.27 23.62
N ALA A 317 9.39 -6.29 23.18
CA ALA A 317 9.58 -5.04 23.89
C ALA A 317 8.25 -4.27 24.05
N LEU A 318 7.44 -4.21 22.98
CA LEU A 318 6.13 -3.58 23.02
C LEU A 318 5.16 -4.33 23.95
N ALA A 319 5.15 -5.66 23.90
CA ALA A 319 4.35 -6.50 24.79
C ALA A 319 4.70 -6.28 26.26
N ALA A 320 6.00 -6.18 26.57
CA ALA A 320 6.47 -5.89 27.93
C ALA A 320 6.07 -4.48 28.37
N ALA A 321 6.24 -3.48 27.51
CA ALA A 321 5.92 -2.08 27.83
C ALA A 321 4.42 -1.81 27.99
N ARG A 322 3.56 -2.51 27.26
CA ARG A 322 2.10 -2.29 27.23
C ARG A 322 1.29 -3.34 28.01
N GLY A 323 1.93 -4.39 28.49
CA GLY A 323 1.24 -5.56 29.05
C GLY A 323 0.46 -6.38 28.01
N TRP A 324 0.76 -6.20 26.72
CA TRP A 324 0.04 -6.84 25.61
C TRP A 324 0.71 -8.13 25.17
N GLY A 325 0.63 -9.17 26.02
CA GLY A 325 1.24 -10.49 25.73
C GLY A 325 0.82 -11.10 24.38
N GLY A 326 -0.36 -10.74 23.89
CA GLY A 326 -0.90 -11.21 22.61
C GLY A 326 -0.13 -10.80 21.35
N LEU A 327 0.89 -9.92 21.47
CA LEU A 327 1.76 -9.52 20.36
C LEU A 327 2.90 -10.51 20.08
N ARG A 328 3.38 -11.22 21.11
CA ARG A 328 4.54 -12.13 21.02
C ARG A 328 4.36 -13.26 19.99
N PRO A 329 3.20 -13.95 19.94
CA PRO A 329 3.04 -15.09 19.03
C PRO A 329 3.26 -14.77 17.55
N ARG A 330 2.99 -13.54 17.10
CA ARG A 330 3.21 -13.14 15.70
C ARG A 330 4.70 -12.98 15.38
N GLY A 331 5.50 -12.53 16.34
CA GLY A 331 6.95 -12.46 16.19
C GLY A 331 7.58 -13.85 16.15
N ASP A 332 7.18 -14.70 17.09
CA ASP A 332 7.68 -16.08 17.18
C ASP A 332 7.33 -16.89 15.94
N PHE A 333 6.11 -16.73 15.42
CA PHE A 333 5.67 -17.38 14.18
C PHE A 333 6.64 -17.20 13.01
N TRP A 334 7.04 -15.96 12.71
CA TRP A 334 7.92 -15.68 11.58
C TRP A 334 9.34 -16.18 11.80
N VAL A 335 9.83 -16.12 13.04
CA VAL A 335 11.15 -16.67 13.38
C VAL A 335 11.15 -18.19 13.23
N ASN A 336 10.11 -18.88 13.73
CA ASN A 336 9.99 -20.32 13.62
C ASN A 336 9.96 -20.77 12.14
N LEU A 337 9.19 -20.11 11.27
CA LEU A 337 9.16 -20.47 9.84
C LEU A 337 10.53 -20.34 9.16
N VAL A 338 11.32 -19.34 9.56
CA VAL A 338 12.69 -19.17 9.07
C VAL A 338 13.61 -20.27 9.61
N GLU A 339 13.54 -20.57 10.90
CA GLU A 339 14.35 -21.59 11.56
C GLU A 339 14.02 -23.01 11.06
N ASP A 340 12.75 -23.27 10.74
CA ASP A 340 12.26 -24.51 10.12
C ASP A 340 12.65 -24.61 8.63
N GLY A 341 13.11 -23.51 8.02
CA GLY A 341 13.53 -23.47 6.62
C GLY A 341 12.39 -23.57 5.61
N ASP A 342 11.15 -23.22 5.98
CA ASP A 342 9.98 -23.27 5.08
C ASP A 342 9.94 -22.07 4.12
N TRP A 343 11.03 -21.84 3.39
CA TRP A 343 11.20 -20.70 2.47
C TRP A 343 10.13 -20.66 1.38
N GLN A 344 9.56 -21.82 1.02
CA GLN A 344 8.55 -21.94 -0.02
C GLN A 344 7.11 -21.87 0.52
N LEU A 345 6.90 -21.75 1.85
CA LEU A 345 5.58 -21.80 2.48
C LEU A 345 4.78 -23.03 2.01
N GLU A 346 5.39 -24.20 2.16
CA GLU A 346 4.76 -25.48 1.85
C GLU A 346 3.88 -25.97 2.99
N GLY A 347 4.16 -25.56 4.24
CA GLY A 347 3.41 -25.97 5.43
C GLY A 347 3.57 -27.45 5.79
N ASP A 348 2.63 -27.95 6.61
CA ASP A 348 2.58 -29.36 7.01
C ASP A 348 2.15 -30.30 5.85
N GLU A 349 1.97 -31.59 6.13
CA GLU A 349 1.54 -32.58 5.12
C GLU A 349 0.22 -32.21 4.40
N LYS A 350 -0.60 -31.35 5.02
CA LYS A 350 -1.87 -30.86 4.46
C LYS A 350 -1.72 -29.51 3.74
N GLY A 351 -0.51 -28.96 3.70
CA GLY A 351 -0.23 -27.64 3.17
C GLY A 351 -0.62 -26.51 4.12
N GLU A 352 -0.77 -26.82 5.41
CA GLU A 352 -1.26 -25.88 6.42
C GLU A 352 -0.14 -25.42 7.36
N ILE A 353 -0.18 -24.16 7.77
CA ILE A 353 0.69 -23.63 8.82
C ILE A 353 -0.17 -23.26 10.03
N LEU A 354 0.31 -23.59 11.22
CA LEU A 354 -0.28 -23.18 12.49
C LEU A 354 0.07 -21.72 12.78
N ILE A 355 -0.95 -20.89 12.99
CA ILE A 355 -0.81 -19.51 13.45
C ILE A 355 -1.27 -19.39 14.92
N LYS A 356 -1.48 -18.16 15.39
CA LYS A 356 -1.94 -17.87 16.76
C LYS A 356 -3.27 -18.58 17.09
N SER A 357 -3.42 -18.98 18.35
CA SER A 357 -4.66 -19.54 18.93
C SER A 357 -5.14 -20.85 18.29
N GLY A 358 -4.23 -21.67 17.77
CA GLY A 358 -4.59 -22.98 17.20
C GLY A 358 -5.19 -22.93 15.79
N LYS A 359 -5.30 -21.74 15.20
CA LYS A 359 -5.85 -21.58 13.85
C LYS A 359 -4.82 -22.05 12.82
N LYS A 360 -5.29 -22.78 11.80
CA LYS A 360 -4.49 -23.20 10.66
C LYS A 360 -4.82 -22.37 9.43
N VAL A 361 -3.83 -22.13 8.57
CA VAL A 361 -3.98 -21.44 7.29
C VAL A 361 -3.38 -22.28 6.17
N GLN A 362 -4.12 -22.41 5.07
CA GLN A 362 -3.64 -23.11 3.87
C GLN A 362 -2.69 -22.20 3.08
N VAL A 363 -1.50 -22.69 2.76
CA VAL A 363 -0.42 -21.94 2.08
C VAL A 363 0.08 -22.62 0.80
N LYS A 364 -0.09 -23.95 0.70
CA LYS A 364 0.28 -24.72 -0.49
C LYS A 364 -0.78 -24.62 -1.60
N LYS A 365 -2.06 -24.64 -1.22
CA LYS A 365 -3.23 -24.49 -2.12
C LYS A 365 -4.21 -23.43 -1.60
N PRO A 366 -3.77 -22.16 -1.47
CA PRO A 366 -4.44 -21.11 -0.70
C PRO A 366 -5.67 -20.46 -1.35
#